data_AF-A0A5E6M9C4-F1
#
_entry.id   AF-A0A5E6M9C4-F1
#
_cell.length_a   1.000
_cell.length_b   1.000
_cell.length_c   1.000
_cell.angle_alpha   90.00
_cell.angle_beta   90.00
_cell.angle_gamma   90.00
#
_symmetry.space_group_name_H-M   'P 1'
#
loop_
_entity.id
_entity.type
_entity.pdbx_description
1 polymer ?
#
loop_
_entity_poly.entity_id
_entity_poly.type
_entity_poly.pdbx_seq_one_letter_code
_entity_poly.pdbx_strand_id
1 'polypeptide(L)'
;MATSFPPDGPLKDAEEVPFKVRSDGWTIVELEDGTVIRVKAEIIRIVRSREKKDPAGNPLYSVQSAPFVFMERASSTERKDQP
;
A
#
# COMPACT_ATOMS: atom_id res chain seq x y z
N MET A 1 -1.05 8.97 17.73
CA MET A 1 0.23 9.67 17.49
C MET A 1 0.12 10.38 16.15
N ALA A 2 0.36 11.69 16.09
CA ALA A 2 0.33 12.44 14.84
C ALA A 2 1.73 12.40 14.21
N THR A 3 1.86 11.80 13.03
CA THR A 3 3.09 11.85 12.25
C THR A 3 3.27 13.28 11.71
N SER A 4 4.08 14.08 12.40
CA SER A 4 4.44 15.42 11.91
C SER A 4 5.34 15.28 10.68
N PHE A 5 4.96 15.92 9.59
CA PHE A 5 5.84 16.06 8.43
C PHE A 5 7.11 16.83 8.83
N PRO A 6 8.24 16.61 8.14
CA PRO A 6 9.37 17.51 8.21
C PRO A 6 8.88 18.95 7.95
N PRO A 7 9.24 19.92 8.79
CA PRO A 7 8.73 21.30 8.66
C PRO A 7 9.07 21.94 7.32
N ASP A 8 10.05 21.43 6.57
CA ASP A 8 10.45 21.94 5.25
C ASP A 8 10.27 20.90 4.13
N GLY A 9 9.43 19.89 4.36
CA GLY A 9 9.07 18.93 3.33
C GLY A 9 8.25 19.59 2.21
N PRO A 10 8.19 18.99 1.01
CA PRO A 10 7.48 19.55 -0.14
C PRO A 10 5.97 19.76 0.06
N LEU A 11 5.44 19.35 1.23
CA LEU A 11 4.04 19.32 1.63
C LEU A 11 3.76 20.20 2.87
N LYS A 12 4.67 21.11 3.22
CA LYS A 12 4.50 22.08 4.33
C LYS A 12 3.14 22.79 4.29
N ASP A 13 2.64 23.08 3.08
CA ASP A 13 1.36 23.73 2.81
C ASP A 13 0.33 22.79 2.15
N ALA A 14 0.38 21.50 2.49
CA ALA A 14 -0.56 20.51 1.99
C ALA A 14 -1.72 20.27 2.95
N GLU A 15 -2.89 19.98 2.39
CA GLU A 15 -4.09 19.62 3.14
C GLU A 15 -4.50 18.18 2.87
N GLU A 16 -5.06 17.54 3.88
CA GLU A 16 -5.57 16.19 3.76
C GLU A 16 -6.87 16.15 2.96
N VAL A 17 -6.97 15.20 2.05
CA VAL A 17 -8.12 15.05 1.15
C VAL A 17 -8.88 13.79 1.52
N PRO A 18 -10.20 13.87 1.79
CA PRO A 18 -11.01 12.68 2.01
C PRO A 18 -11.07 11.86 0.72
N PHE A 19 -10.98 10.55 0.85
CA PHE A 19 -11.00 9.64 -0.29
C PHE A 19 -11.85 8.40 0.00
N LYS A 20 -12.26 7.73 -1.08
CA LYS A 20 -12.92 6.43 -1.04
C LYS A 20 -12.19 5.48 -1.97
N VAL A 21 -11.71 4.36 -1.43
CA VAL A 21 -11.10 3.28 -2.22
C VAL A 21 -12.20 2.62 -3.05
N ARG A 22 -11.99 2.51 -4.37
CA ARG A 22 -12.97 1.91 -5.30
C ARG A 22 -12.78 0.40 -5.49
N SER A 23 -11.59 -0.13 -5.22
CA SER A 23 -11.27 -1.56 -5.25
C SER A 23 -10.06 -1.81 -4.36
N ASP A 24 -10.12 -2.84 -3.53
CA ASP A 24 -9.05 -3.31 -2.65
C ASP A 24 -8.23 -4.46 -3.27
N GLY A 25 -8.37 -4.63 -4.59
CA GLY A 25 -7.90 -5.75 -5.40
C GLY A 25 -6.57 -6.35 -4.95
N TRP A 26 -6.66 -7.49 -4.27
CA TRP A 26 -5.52 -8.33 -3.94
C TRP A 26 -4.82 -8.81 -5.21
N THR A 27 -3.51 -8.65 -5.28
CA THR A 27 -2.65 -9.40 -6.18
C THR A 27 -2.41 -10.76 -5.55
N ILE A 28 -2.86 -11.83 -6.22
CA ILE A 28 -2.64 -13.21 -5.80
C ILE A 28 -1.55 -13.80 -6.68
N VAL A 29 -0.52 -14.37 -6.05
CA VAL A 29 0.61 -15.03 -6.72
C VAL A 29 0.69 -16.46 -6.20
N GLU A 30 0.72 -17.43 -7.12
CA GLU A 30 0.97 -18.83 -6.82
C GLU A 30 2.39 -19.17 -7.25
N LEU A 31 3.17 -19.75 -6.33
CA LEU A 31 4.54 -20.22 -6.60
C LEU A 31 4.52 -21.66 -7.11
N GLU A 32 5.61 -22.11 -7.73
CA GLU A 32 5.73 -23.47 -8.26
C GLU A 32 5.56 -24.57 -7.19
N ASP A 33 5.85 -24.25 -5.92
CA ASP A 33 5.69 -25.16 -4.79
C ASP A 33 4.25 -25.18 -4.21
N GLY A 34 3.31 -24.46 -4.83
CA GLY A 34 1.93 -24.33 -4.40
C GLY A 34 1.71 -23.29 -3.28
N THR A 35 2.74 -22.56 -2.86
CA THR A 35 2.58 -21.44 -1.92
C THR A 35 1.77 -20.32 -2.56
N VAL A 36 0.78 -19.80 -1.83
CA VAL A 36 -0.03 -18.66 -2.27
C VAL A 36 0.37 -17.41 -1.50
N ILE A 37 0.71 -16.35 -2.23
CA ILE A 37 1.00 -15.02 -1.68
C ILE A 37 -0.10 -14.07 -2.11
N ARG A 38 -0.68 -13.34 -1.15
CA ARG A 38 -1.68 -12.29 -1.40
C ARG A 38 -1.10 -10.96 -0.96
N VAL A 39 -0.99 -10.01 -1.89
CA VAL A 39 -0.45 -8.67 -1.65
C VAL A 39 -1.49 -7.63 -2.00
N LYS A 40 -1.66 -6.61 -1.16
CA LYS A 40 -2.38 -5.38 -1.52
C LYS A 40 -1.68 -4.16 -0.96
N ALA A 41 -1.90 -3.00 -1.58
CA ALA A 41 -1.51 -1.71 -1.04
C ALA A 41 -2.75 -1.01 -0.48
N GLU A 42 -2.70 -0.66 0.80
CA GLU A 42 -3.76 0.13 1.44
C GLU A 42 -3.36 1.60 1.44
N ILE A 43 -4.30 2.47 1.02
CA ILE A 43 -4.10 3.91 1.06
C ILE A 43 -4.42 4.38 2.48
N ILE A 44 -3.41 4.96 3.14
CA ILE A 44 -3.52 5.46 4.51
C ILE A 44 -3.96 6.92 4.50
N ARG A 45 -3.41 7.70 3.55
CA ARG A 45 -3.59 9.14 3.51
C ARG A 45 -3.34 9.71 2.13
N ILE A 46 -4.12 10.73 1.76
CA ILE A 46 -3.88 11.54 0.56
C ILE A 46 -3.79 13.00 0.99
N VAL A 47 -2.74 13.69 0.56
CA VAL A 47 -2.62 15.14 0.75
C VAL A 47 -2.47 15.85 -0.59
N ARG A 48 -3.04 17.05 -0.68
CA ARG A 48 -2.95 17.93 -1.85
C ARG A 48 -2.18 19.18 -1.49
N SER A 49 -1.19 19.54 -2.30
CA SER A 49 -0.49 20.81 -2.15
C SER A 49 -1.40 21.97 -2.54
N ARG A 50 -1.40 23.04 -1.73
CA ARG A 50 -2.14 24.28 -2.05
C ARG A 50 -1.43 25.14 -3.08
N GLU A 51 -0.10 25.12 -3.08
CA GLU A 51 0.71 26.05 -3.87
C GLU A 51 1.41 25.37 -5.04
N LYS A 52 1.75 24.08 -4.91
CA LYS A 52 2.52 23.37 -5.93
C LYS A 52 1.61 22.71 -6.94
N LYS A 53 1.96 22.95 -8.20
CA LYS A 53 1.36 22.31 -9.36
C LYS A 53 2.40 21.46 -10.07
N ASP A 54 1.94 20.43 -10.78
CA ASP A 54 2.78 19.70 -11.72
C ASP A 54 3.08 20.58 -12.96
N PRO A 55 3.98 20.14 -13.87
CA PRO A 55 4.29 20.89 -15.10
C PRO A 55 3.09 21.13 -16.03
N ALA A 56 2.00 20.36 -15.89
CA ALA A 56 0.77 20.53 -16.66
C ALA A 56 -0.23 21.48 -15.96
N GLY A 57 0.12 22.03 -14.79
CA GLY A 57 -0.72 22.96 -14.03
C GLY A 57 -1.75 22.29 -13.11
N ASN A 58 -1.71 20.98 -12.93
CA ASN A 58 -2.60 20.26 -12.02
C ASN A 58 -2.10 20.35 -10.57
N PRO A 59 -3.00 20.28 -9.57
CA PRO A 59 -2.59 20.23 -8.17
C PRO A 59 -1.69 19.01 -7.92
N LEU A 60 -0.59 19.22 -7.18
CA LEU A 60 0.29 18.13 -6.78
C LEU A 60 -0.33 17.34 -5.61
N TYR A 61 -0.40 16.02 -5.74
CA TYR A 61 -0.86 15.11 -4.69
C TYR A 61 0.29 14.25 -4.16
N SER A 62 0.25 13.95 -2.87
CA SER A 62 1.09 12.92 -2.26
C SER A 62 0.20 11.85 -1.63
N VAL A 63 0.49 10.60 -1.95
CA VAL A 63 -0.26 9.43 -1.47
C VAL A 63 0.65 8.64 -0.55
N GLN A 64 0.17 8.37 0.66
CA GLN A 64 0.81 7.46 1.58
C GLN A 64 0.06 6.12 1.56
N SER A 65 0.81 5.05 1.32
CA SER A 65 0.29 3.68 1.30
C SER A 65 1.18 2.74 2.09
N ALA A 66 0.60 1.65 2.59
CA ALA A 66 1.35 0.54 3.17
C ALA A 66 0.99 -0.79 2.49
N PRO A 67 1.98 -1.66 2.24
CA PRO A 67 1.72 -3.00 1.73
C PRO A 67 1.22 -3.92 2.85
N PHE A 68 0.21 -4.72 2.54
CA PHE A 68 -0.22 -5.88 3.32
C PHE A 68 0.11 -7.14 2.54
N VAL A 69 0.82 -8.06 3.19
CA VAL A 69 1.28 -9.32 2.60
C VAL A 69 0.79 -10.47 3.47
N PHE A 70 0.05 -11.39 2.86
CA PHE A 70 -0.34 -12.66 3.44
C PHE A 70 0.33 -13.79 2.67
N MET A 71 0.82 -14.80 3.39
CA MET A 71 1.45 -15.98 2.82
C MET A 71 0.79 -17.23 3.38
N GLU A 72 0.35 -18.10 2.49
CA GLU A 72 -0.17 -19.42 2.79
C GLU A 72 0.76 -20.45 2.16
N ARG A 73 1.49 -21.20 3.00
CA ARG A 73 2.36 -22.29 2.55
C ARG A 73 1.50 -23.47 2.14
N ALA A 74 1.82 -24.11 1.01
CA ALA A 74 1.32 -25.45 0.73
C ALA A 74 1.73 -26.36 1.90
N SER A 75 0.76 -26.98 2.55
CA SER A 75 1.02 -27.87 3.68
C SER A 75 1.90 -29.03 3.20
N SER A 76 3.15 -29.10 3.67
CA SER A 76 3.96 -30.32 3.56
C SER A 76 3.38 -31.38 4.51
N THR A 77 2.25 -31.98 4.14
CA THR A 77 1.74 -33.20 4.78
C THR A 77 2.11 -34.39 3.91
N GLU A 78 3.39 -34.74 3.95
CA GLU A 78 3.84 -36.10 3.65
C GLU A 78 5.07 -36.40 4.52
N ARG A 79 4.84 -36.52 5.83
CA ARG A 79 5.47 -37.61 6.59
C ARG A 79 4.39 -38.64 6.85
N LYS A 80 4.05 -39.37 5.79
CA LYS A 80 3.39 -40.65 5.93
C LYS A 80 4.50 -41.69 6.13
N ASP A 81 4.41 -42.40 7.24
CA ASP A 81 5.09 -43.66 7.53
C ASP A 81 6.63 -43.66 7.57
N GLN A 82 7.19 -43.65 8.79
CA GLN A 82 8.37 -44.47 9.04
C GLN A 82 8.17 -45.20 10.38
N PRO A 83 8.20 -46.56 10.38
CA PRO A 83 7.97 -47.39 11.56
C PRO A 83 9.07 -47.28 12.62
#